data_AF-A0A3B9RVR2-F1
#
_entry.id   AF-A0A3B9RVR2-F1
#
_cell.length_a   1.000
_cell.length_b   1.000
_cell.length_c   1.000
_cell.angle_alpha   90.00
_cell.angle_beta   90.00
_cell.angle_gamma   90.00
#
_symmetry.space_group_name_H-M   'P 1'
#
loop_
_entity.id
_entity.type
_entity.pdbx_description
1 polymer ?
#
loop_
_entity_poly.entity_id
_entity_poly.type
_entity_poly.pdbx_seq_one_letter_code
_entity_poly.pdbx_strand_id
1 'polypeptide(L)'
;MLTSLALPIINNQLENFHYVLMFINALLHLLFAGAVAQDAGRLHHLGQKPVLVSGTTWAFATLLGGVLTATLYWLIHHSTFTRPKLREPYHD
;
A
#
# COMPACT_ATOMS: atom_id res chain seq x y z
N MET A 1 5.55 43.91 -18.19
CA MET A 1 6.83 44.07 -17.46
C MET A 1 6.80 43.31 -16.13
N LEU A 2 5.90 43.61 -15.18
CA LEU A 2 5.78 42.83 -13.94
C LEU A 2 5.31 41.38 -14.18
N THR A 3 4.35 41.17 -15.08
CA THR A 3 3.81 39.86 -15.45
C THR A 3 4.82 38.94 -16.15
N SER A 4 5.73 39.48 -16.97
CA SER A 4 6.77 38.69 -17.66
C SER A 4 7.84 38.14 -16.72
N LEU A 5 8.03 38.74 -15.54
CA LEU A 5 8.95 38.26 -14.51
C LEU A 5 8.24 37.35 -13.50
N ALA A 6 6.97 37.64 -13.18
CA ALA A 6 6.23 36.88 -12.17
C ALA A 6 5.81 35.48 -12.65
N LEU A 7 5.36 35.34 -13.91
CA LEU A 7 4.89 34.07 -14.46
C LEU A 7 5.92 32.92 -14.42
N PRO A 8 7.18 33.10 -14.89
CA PRO A 8 8.16 32.02 -14.83
C PRO A 8 8.55 31.65 -13.40
N ILE A 9 8.59 32.62 -12.47
CA ILE A 9 8.87 32.35 -11.06
C ILE A 9 7.77 31.46 -10.47
N ILE A 10 6.50 31.82 -10.67
CA ILE A 10 5.36 31.04 -10.16
C ILE A 10 5.35 29.62 -10.74
N ASN A 11 5.58 29.49 -12.05
CA ASN A 11 5.60 28.18 -12.71
C ASN A 11 6.74 27.30 -12.18
N ASN A 12 7.95 27.84 -12.03
CA ASN A 12 9.07 27.07 -11.49
C ASN A 12 8.84 26.64 -10.05
N GLN A 13 8.21 27.49 -9.22
CA GLN A 13 7.83 27.09 -7.86
C GLN A 13 6.82 25.94 -7.90
N LEU A 14 5.78 26.04 -8.75
CA LEU A 14 4.76 24.99 -8.88
C LEU A 14 5.35 23.66 -9.34
N GLU A 15 6.27 23.67 -10.31
CA GLU A 15 6.97 22.46 -10.76
C GLU A 15 7.80 21.81 -9.65
N ASN A 16 8.55 22.62 -8.88
CA ASN A 16 9.32 22.10 -7.74
C ASN A 16 8.41 21.46 -6.69
N PHE A 17 7.29 22.10 -6.36
CA PHE A 17 6.28 21.52 -5.46
C PHE A 17 5.70 20.21 -6.03
N HIS A 18 5.43 20.17 -7.33
CA HIS A 18 4.93 18.97 -8.00
C HIS A 18 5.92 17.80 -7.89
N TYR A 19 7.22 18.02 -8.13
CA TYR A 19 8.24 16.99 -8.00
C TYR A 19 8.38 16.47 -6.57
N VAL A 20 8.34 17.35 -5.57
CA VAL A 20 8.37 16.93 -4.16
C VAL A 20 7.14 16.08 -3.81
N LEU A 21 5.95 16.47 -4.27
CA LEU A 21 4.72 15.69 -4.05
C LEU A 21 4.77 14.33 -4.75
N MET A 22 5.27 14.27 -5.98
CA MET A 22 5.49 13.00 -6.70
C MET A 22 6.46 12.09 -5.94
N PHE A 23 7.56 12.65 -5.43
CA PHE A 23 8.57 11.90 -4.69
C PHE A 23 7.99 11.34 -3.37
N ILE A 24 7.28 12.16 -2.60
CA ILE A 24 6.60 11.71 -1.37
C ILE A 24 5.58 10.63 -1.70
N ASN A 25 4.80 10.79 -2.78
CA ASN A 25 3.81 9.81 -3.17
C ASN A 25 4.46 8.47 -3.55
N ALA A 26 5.57 8.50 -4.31
CA ALA A 26 6.33 7.30 -4.65
C ALA A 26 6.91 6.61 -3.41
N LEU A 27 7.41 7.37 -2.44
CA LEU A 27 7.87 6.82 -1.16
C LEU A 27 6.73 6.17 -0.37
N LEU A 28 5.57 6.83 -0.27
CA LEU A 28 4.39 6.28 0.39
C LEU A 28 3.94 4.97 -0.27
N HIS A 29 3.95 4.91 -1.61
CA HIS A 29 3.63 3.69 -2.36
C HIS A 29 4.59 2.54 -2.02
N LEU A 30 5.89 2.81 -1.94
CA LEU A 30 6.89 1.81 -1.60
C LEU A 30 6.75 1.32 -0.15
N LEU A 31 6.48 2.24 0.79
CA LEU A 31 6.22 1.90 2.19
C LEU A 31 4.97 1.03 2.34
N PHE A 32 3.88 1.36 1.64
CA PHE A 32 2.67 0.53 1.64
C PHE A 32 2.92 -0.84 1.02
N ALA A 33 3.63 -0.94 -0.11
CA ALA A 33 3.99 -2.21 -0.71
C ALA A 33 4.85 -3.07 0.23
N GLY A 34 5.81 -2.46 0.93
CA GLY A 34 6.64 -3.12 1.93
C GLY A 34 5.85 -3.61 3.14
N ALA A 35 4.95 -2.79 3.67
CA ALA A 35 4.08 -3.17 4.79
C ALA A 35 3.16 -4.35 4.43
N VAL A 36 2.57 -4.34 3.23
CA VAL A 36 1.75 -5.45 2.71
C VAL A 36 2.59 -6.72 2.52
N ALA A 37 3.81 -6.61 2.00
CA ALA A 37 4.73 -7.74 1.87
C ALA A 37 5.08 -8.35 3.23
N GLN A 38 5.35 -7.51 4.23
CA GLN A 38 5.66 -7.93 5.59
C GLN A 38 4.47 -8.61 6.27
N ASP A 39 3.26 -8.06 6.14
CA ASP A 39 2.05 -8.63 6.74
C ASP A 39 1.70 -9.99 6.11
N ALA A 40 1.77 -10.08 4.78
CA ALA A 40 1.55 -11.34 4.08
C ALA A 40 2.64 -12.39 4.38
N GLY A 41 3.90 -11.97 4.55
CA GLY A 41 4.98 -12.83 5.00
C GLY A 41 4.77 -13.34 6.43
N ARG A 42 4.25 -12.49 7.33
CA ARG A 42 3.90 -12.88 8.71
C ARG A 42 2.75 -13.88 8.74
N LEU A 43 1.72 -13.71 7.89
CA LEU A 43 0.63 -14.68 7.73
C LEU A 43 1.14 -16.03 7.24
N HIS A 44 2.04 -16.06 6.25
CA HIS A 44 2.65 -17.29 5.76
C HIS A 44 3.39 -18.05 6.86
N HIS A 45 4.11 -17.34 7.75
CA HIS A 45 4.80 -17.94 8.90
C HIS A 45 3.84 -18.52 9.96
N LEU A 46 2.62 -17.98 10.07
CA LEU A 46 1.56 -18.47 10.96
C LEU A 46 0.78 -19.66 10.36
N GLY A 47 1.21 -20.19 9.21
CA GLY A 47 0.54 -21.30 8.51
C GLY A 47 -0.75 -20.89 7.80
N GLN A 48 -1.09 -19.59 7.79
CA GLN A 48 -2.25 -19.06 7.06
C GLN A 48 -1.79 -18.53 5.70
N LYS A 49 -2.36 -19.08 4.63
CA LYS A 49 -2.06 -18.60 3.28
C LYS A 49 -2.89 -17.34 3.01
N PRO A 50 -2.30 -16.25 2.49
CA PRO A 50 -3.06 -15.09 2.04
C PRO A 50 -4.10 -15.54 0.98
N VAL A 51 -5.30 -14.98 1.07
CA VAL A 51 -6.42 -15.35 0.18
C VAL A 51 -6.12 -14.79 -1.22
N LEU A 52 -6.33 -15.62 -2.24
CA LEU A 52 -6.18 -15.38 -3.69
C LEU A 52 -4.76 -15.46 -4.29
N VAL A 53 -3.75 -14.78 -3.75
CA VAL A 53 -2.40 -14.74 -4.35
C VAL A 53 -1.30 -14.65 -3.28
N SER A 54 -0.05 -15.01 -3.61
CA SER A 54 1.07 -14.95 -2.67
C SER A 54 1.31 -13.51 -2.20
N GLY A 55 1.91 -13.36 -1.01
CA GLY A 55 2.23 -12.03 -0.45
C GLY A 55 3.10 -11.16 -1.37
N THR A 56 3.98 -11.79 -2.15
CA THR A 56 4.80 -11.14 -3.17
C THR A 56 3.98 -10.59 -4.33
N THR A 57 2.92 -11.29 -4.77
CA THR A 57 2.00 -10.79 -5.80
C THR A 57 1.22 -9.57 -5.30
N TRP A 58 0.81 -9.56 -4.03
CA TRP A 58 0.15 -8.41 -3.41
C TRP A 58 1.08 -7.18 -3.29
N ALA A 59 2.33 -7.39 -2.93
CA ALA A 59 3.34 -6.34 -2.91
C ALA A 59 3.55 -5.76 -4.32
N PHE A 60 3.65 -6.61 -5.34
CA PHE A 60 3.80 -6.19 -6.73
C PHE A 60 2.55 -5.46 -7.26
N ALA A 61 1.35 -5.93 -6.91
CA ALA A 61 0.10 -5.27 -7.27
C ALA A 61 -0.07 -3.90 -6.58
N THR A 62 0.51 -3.71 -5.39
CA THR A 62 0.57 -2.40 -4.72
C THR A 62 1.58 -1.48 -5.40
N LEU A 63 2.66 -2.03 -5.96
CA LEU A 63 3.61 -1.27 -6.77
C LEU A 63 2.99 -0.78 -8.09
N LEU A 64 2.12 -1.59 -8.71
CA LEU A 64 1.45 -1.25 -9.97
C LEU A 64 0.16 -0.44 -9.81
N GLY A 65 -0.67 -0.76 -8.80
CA GLY A 65 -1.98 -0.14 -8.58
C GLY A 65 -2.05 0.87 -7.44
N GLY A 66 -0.96 0.99 -6.67
CA GLY A 66 -0.82 2.00 -5.62
C GLY A 66 -1.70 1.81 -4.40
N VAL A 67 -2.02 2.93 -3.74
CA VAL A 67 -2.75 2.96 -2.45
C VAL A 67 -4.11 2.26 -2.51
N LEU A 68 -4.77 2.26 -3.67
CA LEU A 68 -6.04 1.54 -3.86
C LEU A 68 -5.87 0.03 -3.67
N THR A 69 -4.80 -0.55 -4.21
CA THR A 69 -4.50 -1.97 -4.02
C THR A 69 -4.18 -2.29 -2.56
N ALA A 70 -3.43 -1.41 -1.87
CA ALA A 70 -3.17 -1.58 -0.43
C ALA A 70 -4.48 -1.51 0.39
N THR A 71 -5.41 -0.65 -0.01
CA THR A 71 -6.73 -0.53 0.62
C THR A 71 -7.58 -1.77 0.36
N LEU A 72 -7.53 -2.37 -0.84
CA LEU A 72 -8.19 -3.63 -1.15
C LEU A 72 -7.60 -4.80 -0.35
N TYR A 73 -6.27 -4.87 -0.21
CA TYR A 73 -5.60 -5.85 0.66
C TYR A 73 -6.12 -5.75 2.10
N TRP A 74 -6.13 -4.53 2.63
CA TRP A 74 -6.64 -4.23 3.97
C TRP A 74 -8.11 -4.60 4.11
N LEU A 75 -8.94 -4.25 3.13
CA LEU A 75 -10.35 -4.61 3.13
C LEU A 75 -10.55 -6.13 3.15
N ILE A 76 -9.75 -6.90 2.43
CA ILE A 76 -9.90 -8.36 2.38
C ILE A 76 -9.39 -9.04 3.66
N HIS A 77 -8.26 -8.59 4.22
CA HIS A 77 -7.60 -9.29 5.33
C HIS A 77 -7.98 -8.75 6.71
N HIS A 78 -8.18 -7.44 6.85
CA HIS A 78 -8.50 -6.79 8.13
C HIS A 78 -10.00 -6.63 8.37
N SER A 79 -10.84 -6.60 7.32
CA SER A 79 -12.30 -6.53 7.50
C SER A 79 -12.90 -7.88 7.92
N THR A 80 -12.43 -8.47 9.02
CA THR A 80 -13.17 -9.39 9.90
C THR A 80 -13.93 -10.55 9.22
N PHE A 81 -13.58 -10.98 8.00
CA PHE A 81 -14.28 -12.10 7.32
C PHE A 81 -13.61 -13.46 7.56
N THR A 82 -12.39 -13.47 8.08
CA THR A 82 -11.64 -14.69 8.40
C THR A 82 -11.29 -14.72 9.88
N ARG A 83 -12.29 -14.58 10.77
CA ARG A 83 -12.10 -15.08 12.13
C ARG A 83 -11.94 -16.60 12.02
N PRO A 84 -10.83 -17.19 12.48
CA PRO A 84 -10.77 -18.64 12.62
C PRO A 84 -11.92 -19.02 13.55
N LYS A 85 -12.86 -19.86 13.07
CA LYS A 85 -13.69 -20.61 14.00
C LYS A 85 -12.70 -21.37 14.87
N LEU A 86 -12.57 -20.98 16.13
CA LEU A 86 -11.87 -21.74 17.15
C LEU A 86 -12.29 -23.20 16.96
N ARG A 87 -11.34 -24.06 16.60
CA ARG A 87 -11.56 -25.50 16.73
C ARG A 87 -11.62 -25.75 18.23
N GLU A 88 -12.82 -26.02 18.73
CA GLU A 88 -13.01 -26.49 20.10
C GLU A 88 -12.14 -27.74 20.30
N PRO A 89 -11.30 -27.81 21.34
CA PRO A 89 -10.61 -29.04 21.68
C PRO A 89 -11.63 -30.07 22.18
N TYR A 90 -11.70 -31.21 21.50
CA TYR A 90 -12.45 -32.38 21.94
C TYR A 90 -11.76 -32.92 23.20
N HIS A 91 -12.49 -32.93 24.31
CA HIS A 91 -12.07 -33.54 25.58
C HIS A 91 -12.73 -34.92 25.69
N ASP A 92 -11.92 -35.97 25.57
CA ASP A 92 -12.22 -37.36 25.92
C ASP A 92 -12.10 -37.58 27.43
#